data_AF-A0A7V8VVE8-F1
#
_entry.id   AF-A0A7V8VVE8-F1
#
_cell.length_a   1.000
_cell.length_b   1.000
_cell.length_c   1.000
_cell.angle_alpha   90.00
_cell.angle_beta   90.00
_cell.angle_gamma   90.00
#
_symmetry.space_group_name_H-M   'P 1'
#
loop_
_entity.id
_entity.type
_entity.pdbx_description
1 polymer ?
#
loop_
_entity_poly.entity_id
_entity_poly.type
_entity_poly.pdbx_seq_one_letter_code
_entity_poly.pdbx_strand_id
1 'polypeptide(L)'
;HVDFIGGHPMAGKSASLTAAEATLFQGATWVICPSVRAGGPAVRNVLGIVGALGAESFFVDPVEHDSYVAGISHLPFVAAASLMRATATDTAWRDMKTLSSTGFKDTTRLALGNPAMHRDILLTNRAAVARWIDTYVETLLSVKASLLAADDVARDQLLEFFTEAQDDRARVEVRDTRESEQAGSVEGSITRENMSEHVGRMFLGGMGKRRKTPR
;
A
#
# COMPACT_ATOMS: atom_id res chain seq x y z
N HIS A 1 13.23 -29.38 -5.65
CA HIS A 1 13.42 -27.93 -5.80
C HIS A 1 12.03 -27.28 -5.72
N VAL A 2 11.92 -26.11 -5.08
CA VAL A 2 10.65 -25.41 -4.85
C VAL A 2 10.84 -23.96 -5.30
N ASP A 3 9.95 -23.49 -6.18
CA ASP A 3 9.86 -22.09 -6.58
C ASP A 3 9.01 -21.31 -5.58
N PHE A 4 9.66 -20.47 -4.77
CA PHE A 4 8.96 -19.59 -3.84
C PHE A 4 8.91 -18.16 -4.38
N ILE A 5 7.71 -17.56 -4.33
CA ILE A 5 7.43 -16.19 -4.73
C ILE A 5 6.67 -15.53 -3.58
N GLY A 6 7.32 -14.61 -2.86
CA GLY A 6 6.66 -13.81 -1.85
C GLY A 6 5.69 -12.82 -2.49
N GLY A 7 4.55 -12.58 -1.84
CA GLY A 7 3.54 -11.66 -2.32
C GLY A 7 2.88 -10.90 -1.18
N HIS A 8 2.65 -9.60 -1.37
CA HIS A 8 1.92 -8.75 -0.43
C HIS A 8 0.97 -7.83 -1.20
N PRO A 9 -0.34 -8.15 -1.25
CA PRO A 9 -1.33 -7.21 -1.77
C PRO A 9 -1.42 -6.00 -0.83
N MET A 10 -1.18 -4.80 -1.34
CA MET A 10 -1.36 -3.54 -0.61
C MET A 10 -2.85 -3.16 -0.57
N ALA A 11 -3.68 -4.12 -0.17
CA ALA A 11 -5.11 -4.00 -0.01
C ALA A 11 -5.50 -4.69 1.30
N GLY A 12 -6.37 -4.05 2.07
CA GLY A 12 -6.80 -4.60 3.35
C GLY A 12 -8.06 -3.95 3.88
N LYS A 13 -8.95 -4.80 4.39
CA LYS A 13 -10.03 -4.41 5.28
C LYS A 13 -9.82 -5.13 6.60
N SER A 14 -9.95 -4.42 7.72
CA SER A 14 -9.89 -5.01 9.06
C SER A 14 -11.21 -5.74 9.36
N ALA A 15 -11.49 -6.81 8.63
CA ALA A 15 -12.76 -7.53 8.68
C ALA A 15 -12.57 -9.05 8.59
N SER A 16 -13.58 -9.80 9.05
CA SER A 16 -13.58 -11.27 9.05
C SER A 16 -13.89 -11.84 7.66
N LEU A 17 -13.85 -13.18 7.52
CA LEU A 17 -14.17 -13.89 6.28
C LEU A 17 -15.53 -13.49 5.67
N THR A 18 -16.50 -13.09 6.49
CA THR A 18 -17.83 -12.66 6.02
C THR A 18 -17.83 -11.32 5.29
N ALA A 19 -16.73 -10.56 5.39
CA ALA A 19 -16.52 -9.31 4.67
C ALA A 19 -15.54 -9.48 3.48
N ALA A 20 -15.30 -10.72 3.04
CA ALA A 20 -14.53 -10.98 1.84
C ALA A 20 -15.29 -10.45 0.62
N GLU A 21 -14.59 -9.68 -0.21
CA GLU A 21 -15.13 -9.08 -1.42
C GLU A 21 -14.29 -9.52 -2.61
N ALA A 22 -14.96 -9.93 -3.69
CA ALA A 22 -14.29 -10.39 -4.92
C ALA A 22 -13.43 -9.29 -5.56
N THR A 23 -13.78 -8.03 -5.30
CA THR A 23 -13.12 -6.84 -5.85
C THR A 23 -12.04 -6.26 -4.94
N LEU A 24 -11.71 -6.92 -3.81
CA LEU A 24 -10.79 -6.38 -2.79
C LEU A 24 -9.43 -5.97 -3.35
N PHE A 25 -8.94 -6.65 -4.39
CA PHE A 25 -7.62 -6.45 -4.97
C PHE A 25 -7.62 -5.62 -6.27
N GLN A 26 -8.79 -5.24 -6.78
CA GLN A 26 -8.88 -4.49 -8.05
C GLN A 26 -8.21 -3.11 -7.91
N GLY A 27 -7.30 -2.81 -8.85
CA GLY A 27 -6.49 -1.59 -8.86
C GLY A 27 -5.43 -1.51 -7.74
N ALA A 28 -5.33 -2.54 -6.88
CA ALA A 28 -4.37 -2.51 -5.80
C ALA A 28 -2.97 -2.85 -6.29
N THR A 29 -1.96 -2.17 -5.75
CA THR A 29 -0.58 -2.62 -5.89
C THR A 29 -0.40 -3.98 -5.19
N TRP A 30 0.15 -4.96 -5.89
CA TRP A 30 0.54 -6.25 -5.34
C TRP A 30 2.04 -6.41 -5.42
N VAL A 31 2.70 -6.37 -4.27
CA VAL A 31 4.15 -6.52 -4.19
C VAL A 31 4.55 -7.96 -4.48
N ILE A 32 5.53 -8.16 -5.35
CA ILE A 32 6.06 -9.47 -5.74
C ILE A 32 7.56 -9.53 -5.44
N CYS A 33 7.95 -10.49 -4.62
CA CYS A 33 9.34 -10.74 -4.21
C CYS A 33 9.73 -12.18 -4.55
N PRO A 34 10.14 -12.48 -5.80
CA PRO A 34 10.57 -13.81 -6.20
C PRO A 34 11.84 -14.20 -5.45
N SER A 35 11.94 -15.45 -5.00
CA SER A 35 13.23 -15.96 -4.52
C SER A 35 14.27 -15.99 -5.66
N VAL A 36 15.54 -15.85 -5.32
CA VAL A 36 16.65 -15.84 -6.32
C VAL A 36 16.75 -17.11 -7.17
N ARG A 37 16.11 -18.21 -6.72
CA ARG A 37 16.08 -19.50 -7.44
C ARG A 37 14.75 -19.77 -8.15
N ALA A 38 13.80 -18.82 -8.09
CA ALA A 38 12.49 -18.98 -8.68
C ALA A 38 12.58 -19.02 -10.21
N GLY A 39 12.03 -20.07 -10.81
CA GLY A 39 11.92 -20.20 -12.25
C GLY A 39 10.93 -19.20 -12.86
N GLY A 40 11.25 -18.70 -14.06
CA GLY A 40 10.36 -17.81 -14.83
C GLY A 40 8.92 -18.31 -15.00
N PRO A 41 8.66 -19.62 -15.22
CA PRO A 41 7.28 -20.13 -15.27
C PRO A 41 6.48 -19.90 -13.99
N ALA A 42 7.10 -20.09 -12.81
CA ALA A 42 6.43 -19.91 -11.53
C ALA A 42 6.09 -18.43 -11.28
N VAL A 43 7.03 -17.52 -11.61
CA VAL A 43 6.77 -16.08 -11.55
C VAL A 43 5.61 -15.69 -12.47
N ARG A 44 5.59 -16.16 -13.72
CA ARG A 44 4.48 -15.87 -14.66
C ARG A 44 3.12 -16.37 -14.17
N ASN A 45 3.08 -17.54 -13.51
CA ASN A 45 1.85 -18.05 -12.95
C ASN A 45 1.31 -17.13 -11.84
N VAL A 46 2.19 -16.67 -10.94
CA VAL A 46 1.80 -15.72 -9.88
C VAL A 46 1.33 -14.39 -10.48
N LEU A 47 2.05 -13.86 -11.47
CA LEU A 47 1.62 -12.65 -12.18
C LEU A 47 0.26 -12.82 -12.86
N GLY A 48 -0.02 -13.99 -13.43
CA GLY A 48 -1.33 -14.32 -14.00
C GLY A 48 -2.44 -14.30 -12.96
N ILE A 49 -2.20 -14.81 -11.75
CA ILE A 49 -3.16 -14.75 -10.63
C ILE A 49 -3.40 -13.30 -10.22
N VAL A 50 -2.33 -12.52 -10.02
CA VAL A 50 -2.41 -11.11 -9.63
C VAL A 50 -3.22 -10.31 -10.66
N GLY A 51 -2.93 -10.47 -11.95
CA GLY A 51 -3.66 -9.81 -13.03
C GLY A 51 -5.12 -10.27 -13.13
N ALA A 52 -5.41 -11.55 -12.89
CA ALA A 52 -6.79 -12.06 -12.88
C ALA A 52 -7.62 -11.50 -11.72
N LEU A 53 -6.98 -11.07 -10.63
CA LEU A 53 -7.61 -10.39 -9.51
C LEU A 53 -7.74 -8.86 -9.73
N GLY A 54 -7.27 -8.36 -10.88
CA GLY A 54 -7.29 -6.93 -11.24
C GLY A 54 -6.25 -6.08 -10.51
N ALA A 55 -5.24 -6.70 -9.90
CA ALA A 55 -4.18 -6.01 -9.18
C ALA A 55 -2.97 -5.72 -10.08
N GLU A 56 -2.16 -4.72 -9.70
CA GLU A 56 -0.96 -4.30 -10.42
C GLU A 56 0.30 -4.83 -9.73
N SER A 57 1.11 -5.62 -10.43
CA SER A 57 2.32 -6.20 -9.85
C SER A 57 3.44 -5.16 -9.67
N PHE A 58 4.05 -5.12 -8.48
CA PHE A 58 5.21 -4.29 -8.19
C PHE A 58 6.37 -5.15 -7.68
N PHE A 59 7.48 -5.18 -8.42
CA PHE A 59 8.66 -5.96 -8.04
C PHE A 59 9.60 -5.17 -7.14
N VAL A 60 10.04 -5.78 -6.04
CA VAL A 60 10.96 -5.17 -5.08
C VAL A 60 11.72 -6.26 -4.33
N ASP A 61 12.91 -5.92 -3.81
CA ASP A 61 13.62 -6.82 -2.91
C ASP A 61 12.86 -6.96 -1.57
N PRO A 62 12.85 -8.15 -0.92
CA PRO A 62 12.19 -8.32 0.37
C PRO A 62 12.66 -7.34 1.46
N VAL A 63 13.95 -7.01 1.49
CA VAL A 63 14.52 -6.10 2.51
C VAL A 63 14.08 -4.66 2.24
N GLU A 64 14.03 -4.26 0.97
CA GLU A 64 13.52 -2.96 0.56
C GLU A 64 12.03 -2.84 0.87
N HIS A 65 11.23 -3.86 0.51
CA HIS A 65 9.81 -3.93 0.86
C HIS A 65 9.59 -3.68 2.35
N ASP A 66 10.26 -4.46 3.20
CA ASP A 66 10.12 -4.38 4.65
C ASP A 66 10.53 -2.99 5.16
N SER A 67 11.59 -2.39 4.59
CA SER A 67 12.00 -1.03 4.94
C SER A 67 10.95 0.02 4.55
N TYR A 68 10.29 -0.13 3.41
CA TYR A 68 9.26 0.79 2.94
C TYR A 68 7.96 0.67 3.74
N VAL A 69 7.42 -0.55 3.87
CA VAL A 69 6.15 -0.77 4.61
C VAL A 69 6.27 -0.46 6.09
N ALA A 70 7.47 -0.54 6.67
CA ALA A 70 7.71 -0.09 8.04
C ALA A 70 7.34 1.39 8.23
N GLY A 71 7.65 2.26 7.26
CA GLY A 71 7.36 3.69 7.34
C GLY A 71 5.91 4.02 6.97
N ILE A 72 5.38 3.41 5.90
CA ILE A 72 4.06 3.79 5.35
C ILE A 72 2.89 2.95 5.88
N SER A 73 3.14 1.88 6.64
CA SER A 73 2.09 1.00 7.18
C SER A 73 2.29 0.69 8.67
N HIS A 74 3.49 0.27 9.07
CA HIS A 74 3.71 -0.16 10.47
C HIS A 74 3.78 1.02 11.44
N LEU A 75 4.60 2.03 11.13
CA LEU A 75 4.71 3.26 11.91
C LEU A 75 3.34 3.94 12.12
N PRO A 76 2.46 4.09 11.09
CA PRO A 76 1.13 4.66 11.27
C PRO A 76 0.28 4.04 12.40
N PHE A 77 0.21 2.71 12.52
CA PHE A 77 -0.57 2.11 13.61
C PHE A 77 0.14 2.25 14.97
N VAL A 78 1.48 2.30 14.99
CA VAL A 78 2.26 2.59 16.21
C VAL A 78 2.00 4.01 16.68
N ALA A 79 2.03 4.99 15.77
CA ALA A 79 1.77 6.39 16.06
C ALA A 79 0.32 6.59 16.56
N ALA A 80 -0.66 6.00 15.89
CA ALA A 80 -2.06 6.04 16.31
C ALA A 80 -2.27 5.43 17.72
N ALA A 81 -1.71 4.26 17.98
CA ALA A 81 -1.80 3.61 19.29
C ALA A 81 -1.09 4.41 20.38
N SER A 82 0.08 4.97 20.08
CA SER A 82 0.86 5.78 21.02
C SER A 82 0.14 7.08 21.38
N LEU A 83 -0.43 7.78 20.39
CA LEU A 83 -1.25 8.97 20.59
C LEU A 83 -2.47 8.68 21.47
N MET A 84 -3.19 7.60 21.15
CA MET A 84 -4.36 7.17 21.92
C MET A 84 -3.98 6.83 23.36
N ARG A 85 -2.87 6.10 23.56
CA ARG A 85 -2.38 5.74 24.90
C ARG A 85 -1.95 6.97 25.70
N ALA A 86 -1.17 7.87 25.11
CA ALA A 86 -0.66 9.06 25.79
C ALA A 86 -1.80 9.97 26.25
N THR A 87 -2.81 10.19 25.40
CA THR A 87 -3.97 11.04 25.74
C THR A 87 -4.91 10.36 26.74
N ALA A 88 -5.13 9.05 26.64
CA ALA A 88 -6.02 8.32 27.55
C ALA A 88 -5.47 8.14 28.97
N THR A 89 -4.15 8.27 29.16
CA THR A 89 -3.52 8.20 30.49
C THR A 89 -3.52 9.52 31.25
N ASP A 90 -3.95 10.62 30.62
CA ASP A 90 -4.06 11.91 31.29
C ASP A 90 -5.19 11.90 32.33
N THR A 91 -4.98 12.57 33.46
CA THR A 91 -5.98 12.74 34.52
C THR A 91 -7.28 13.41 34.04
N ALA A 92 -7.20 14.26 33.02
CA ALA A 92 -8.32 14.97 32.41
C ALA A 92 -9.01 14.19 31.28
N TRP A 93 -8.64 12.92 31.04
CA TRP A 93 -9.15 12.12 29.91
C TRP A 93 -10.68 12.11 29.82
N ARG A 94 -11.38 12.11 30.96
CA ARG A 94 -12.86 12.15 31.00
C ARG A 94 -13.43 13.31 30.18
N ASP A 95 -12.85 14.49 30.34
CA ASP A 95 -13.32 15.70 29.67
C ASP A 95 -12.74 15.78 28.25
N MET A 96 -11.45 15.43 28.08
CA MET A 96 -10.81 15.38 26.76
C MET A 96 -11.55 14.46 25.78
N LYS A 97 -12.01 13.29 26.23
CA LYS A 97 -12.80 12.37 25.39
C LYS A 97 -14.09 13.01 24.91
N THR A 98 -14.75 13.82 25.74
CA THR A 98 -15.98 14.52 25.40
C THR A 98 -15.74 15.59 24.33
N LEU A 99 -14.55 16.20 24.33
CA LEU A 99 -14.11 17.19 23.34
C LEU A 99 -13.57 16.56 22.05
N SER A 100 -13.42 15.24 21.98
CA SER A 100 -12.83 14.57 20.81
C SER A 100 -13.72 14.73 19.56
N SER A 101 -13.13 15.26 18.50
CA SER A 101 -13.77 15.49 17.20
C SER A 101 -13.44 14.39 16.20
N THR A 102 -13.94 14.52 14.97
CA THR A 102 -13.65 13.61 13.85
C THR A 102 -12.14 13.47 13.62
N GLY A 103 -11.37 14.57 13.66
CA GLY A 103 -9.92 14.53 13.47
C GLY A 103 -9.22 13.58 14.44
N PHE A 104 -9.51 13.67 15.73
CA PHE A 104 -8.93 12.75 16.72
C PHE A 104 -9.33 11.29 16.45
N LYS A 105 -10.60 11.04 16.12
CA LYS A 105 -11.12 9.69 15.83
C LYS A 105 -10.46 9.09 14.59
N ASP A 106 -10.27 9.90 13.54
CA ASP A 106 -9.67 9.45 12.28
C ASP A 106 -8.17 9.18 12.43
N THR A 107 -7.43 10.07 13.11
CA THR A 107 -6.01 9.88 13.41
C THR A 107 -5.77 8.64 14.27
N THR A 108 -6.63 8.40 15.26
CA THR A 108 -6.51 7.24 16.17
C THR A 108 -7.20 5.99 15.67
N ARG A 109 -7.87 6.00 14.51
CA ARG A 109 -8.64 4.87 13.98
C ARG A 109 -7.81 3.59 13.87
N LEU A 110 -6.53 3.70 13.50
CA LEU A 110 -5.63 2.54 13.37
C LEU A 110 -5.28 1.88 14.72
N ALA A 111 -5.53 2.54 15.85
CA ALA A 111 -5.38 1.93 17.18
C ALA A 111 -6.42 0.81 17.44
N LEU A 112 -7.48 0.71 16.62
CA LEU A 112 -8.49 -0.35 16.68
C LEU A 112 -8.04 -1.66 16.00
N GLY A 113 -6.85 -1.69 15.39
CA GLY A 113 -6.33 -2.89 14.73
C GLY A 113 -6.07 -4.05 15.71
N ASN A 114 -5.95 -5.27 15.18
CA ASN A 114 -5.75 -6.47 15.99
C ASN A 114 -4.41 -6.43 16.74
N PRO A 115 -4.38 -6.43 18.09
CA PRO A 115 -3.15 -6.29 18.85
C PRO A 115 -2.13 -7.41 18.64
N ALA A 116 -2.59 -8.66 18.45
CA ALA A 116 -1.70 -9.79 18.20
C ALA A 116 -1.03 -9.68 16.84
N MET A 117 -1.80 -9.28 15.81
CA MET A 117 -1.27 -9.04 14.47
C MET A 117 -0.26 -7.88 14.47
N HIS A 118 -0.58 -6.75 15.11
CA HIS A 118 0.37 -5.64 15.23
C HIS A 118 1.67 -6.09 15.90
N ARG A 119 1.59 -6.78 17.06
CA ARG A 119 2.78 -7.33 17.74
C ARG A 119 3.63 -8.17 16.79
N ASP A 120 3.02 -9.12 16.09
CA ASP A 120 3.75 -10.06 15.24
C ASP A 120 4.41 -9.34 14.06
N ILE A 121 3.71 -8.40 13.42
CA ILE A 121 4.26 -7.51 12.36
C ILE A 121 5.46 -6.70 12.87
N LEU A 122 5.34 -6.10 14.05
CA LEU A 122 6.42 -5.29 14.61
C LEU A 122 7.64 -6.14 14.97
N LEU A 123 7.43 -7.36 15.49
CA LEU A 123 8.54 -8.24 15.88
C LEU A 123 9.27 -8.82 14.65
N THR A 124 8.55 -9.13 13.57
CA THR A 124 9.18 -9.63 12.34
C THR A 124 9.94 -8.54 11.59
N ASN A 125 9.53 -7.27 11.70
CA ASN A 125 10.18 -6.14 11.04
C ASN A 125 10.78 -5.10 12.01
N ARG A 126 11.25 -5.57 13.19
CA ARG A 126 11.65 -4.72 14.32
C ARG A 126 12.66 -3.63 13.99
N ALA A 127 13.66 -3.94 13.16
CA ALA A 127 14.78 -3.04 12.90
C ALA A 127 14.35 -1.88 12.00
N ALA A 128 13.53 -2.13 10.98
CA ALA A 128 13.03 -1.07 10.13
C ALA A 128 12.01 -0.20 10.86
N VAL A 129 11.12 -0.82 11.65
CA VAL A 129 10.17 -0.08 12.49
C VAL A 129 10.90 0.83 13.47
N ALA A 130 11.91 0.33 14.19
CA ALA A 130 12.65 1.13 15.15
C ALA A 130 13.27 2.38 14.51
N ARG A 131 13.92 2.23 13.34
CA ARG A 131 14.46 3.38 12.59
C ARG A 131 13.39 4.41 12.25
N TRP A 132 12.22 3.97 11.79
CA TRP A 132 11.11 4.87 11.47
C TRP A 132 10.48 5.53 12.70
N ILE A 133 10.47 4.85 13.85
CA ILE A 133 10.09 5.46 15.12
C ILE A 133 11.07 6.56 15.50
N ASP A 134 12.39 6.33 15.37
CA ASP A 134 13.41 7.34 15.67
C ASP A 134 13.23 8.58 14.79
N THR A 135 13.06 8.39 13.47
CA THR A 135 12.77 9.48 12.54
C THR A 135 11.49 10.25 12.94
N TYR A 136 10.43 9.54 13.32
CA TYR A 136 9.18 10.19 13.75
C TYR A 136 9.36 10.99 15.05
N VAL A 137 10.12 10.47 16.01
CA VAL A 137 10.44 11.16 17.26
C VAL A 137 11.27 12.41 17.00
N GLU A 138 12.28 12.34 16.13
CA GLU A 138 13.09 13.49 15.73
C GLU A 138 12.22 14.60 15.11
N THR A 139 11.29 14.24 14.22
CA THR A 139 10.32 15.20 13.65
C THR A 139 9.45 15.84 14.73
N LEU A 140 8.91 15.07 15.68
CA LEU A 140 8.12 15.62 16.79
C LEU A 140 8.93 16.53 17.70
N LEU A 141 10.19 16.19 17.96
CA LEU A 141 11.11 17.00 18.77
C LEU A 141 11.46 18.31 18.08
N SER A 142 11.63 18.31 16.77
CA SER A 142 11.85 19.52 15.97
C SER A 142 10.66 20.49 16.10
N VAL A 143 9.43 19.99 15.86
CA VAL A 143 8.20 20.78 16.03
C VAL A 143 8.08 21.32 17.46
N LYS A 144 8.34 20.49 18.47
CA LYS A 144 8.35 20.91 19.87
C LYS A 144 9.38 22.00 20.15
N ALA A 145 10.57 21.93 19.58
CA ALA A 145 11.62 22.93 19.76
C ALA A 145 11.18 24.29 19.19
N SER A 146 10.61 24.32 17.99
CA SER A 146 10.08 25.56 17.40
C SER A 146 8.92 26.14 18.23
N LEU A 147 8.02 25.28 18.75
CA LEU A 147 6.94 25.73 19.65
C LEU A 147 7.45 26.40 20.93
N LEU A 148 8.58 25.93 21.49
CA LEU A 148 9.14 26.46 22.73
C LEU A 148 9.99 27.71 22.51
N ALA A 149 10.63 27.86 21.35
CA ALA A 149 11.42 29.05 21.01
C ALA A 149 10.54 30.29 20.83
N ALA A 150 9.40 30.14 20.13
CA ALA A 150 8.37 31.17 19.94
C ALA A 150 8.86 32.53 19.39
N ASP A 151 10.00 32.55 18.69
CA ASP A 151 10.51 33.69 17.93
C ASP A 151 10.04 33.66 16.47
N ASP A 152 10.32 34.71 15.70
CA ASP A 152 9.88 34.83 14.31
C ASP A 152 10.45 33.70 13.43
N VAL A 153 11.68 33.28 13.68
CA VAL A 153 12.32 32.17 12.96
C VAL A 153 11.57 30.87 13.21
N ALA A 154 11.22 30.59 14.47
CA ALA A 154 10.48 29.40 14.85
C ALA A 154 9.04 29.38 14.31
N ARG A 155 8.42 30.56 14.16
CA ARG A 155 7.10 30.69 13.51
C ARG A 155 7.17 30.31 12.03
N ASP A 156 8.18 30.79 11.32
CA ASP A 156 8.39 30.47 9.91
C ASP A 156 8.70 28.97 9.72
N GLN A 157 9.53 28.37 10.59
CA GLN A 157 9.80 26.93 10.59
C GLN A 157 8.54 26.09 10.78
N LEU A 158 7.63 26.50 11.66
CA LEU A 158 6.35 25.79 11.85
C LEU A 158 5.46 25.90 10.62
N LEU A 159 5.40 27.08 9.99
CA LEU A 159 4.65 27.26 8.76
C LEU A 159 5.20 26.37 7.64
N GLU A 160 6.51 26.38 7.43
CA GLU A 160 7.20 25.54 6.45
C GLU A 160 6.89 24.06 6.68
N PHE A 161 7.04 23.57 7.92
CA PHE A 161 6.71 22.19 8.28
C PHE A 161 5.28 21.78 7.87
N PHE A 162 4.28 22.62 8.17
CA PHE A 162 2.89 22.31 7.81
C PHE A 162 2.63 22.43 6.30
N THR A 163 3.28 23.36 5.61
CA THR A 163 3.18 23.51 4.15
C THR A 163 3.80 22.30 3.44
N GLU A 164 4.99 21.87 3.82
CA GLU A 164 5.64 20.69 3.25
C GLU A 164 4.80 19.42 3.48
N ALA A 165 4.29 19.23 4.70
CA ALA A 165 3.41 18.10 5.01
C ALA A 165 2.11 18.13 4.18
N GLN A 166 1.54 19.31 3.92
CA GLN A 166 0.37 19.47 3.07
C GLN A 166 0.68 19.09 1.61
N ASP A 167 1.79 19.59 1.07
CA ASP A 167 2.22 19.32 -0.30
C ASP A 167 2.51 17.84 -0.53
N ASP A 168 3.22 17.20 0.41
CA ASP A 168 3.52 15.78 0.32
C ASP A 168 2.25 14.93 0.41
N ARG A 169 1.29 15.31 1.26
CA ARG A 169 -0.01 14.62 1.34
C ARG A 169 -0.82 14.77 0.04
N ALA A 170 -0.78 15.93 -0.60
CA ALA A 170 -1.47 16.16 -1.87
C ALA A 170 -0.89 15.29 -3.00
N ARG A 171 0.43 15.04 -3.00
CA ARG A 171 1.09 14.16 -3.98
C ARG A 171 0.64 12.71 -3.89
N VAL A 172 0.35 12.21 -2.68
CA VAL A 172 -0.21 10.86 -2.49
C VAL A 172 -1.59 10.75 -3.15
N GLU A 173 -2.45 11.75 -2.96
CA GLU A 173 -3.80 11.78 -3.55
C GLU A 173 -3.80 11.85 -5.08
N VAL A 174 -2.91 12.65 -5.66
CA VAL A 174 -2.78 12.76 -7.14
C VAL A 174 -2.31 11.45 -7.76
N ARG A 175 -1.53 10.65 -7.03
CA ARG A 175 -1.13 9.32 -7.48
C ARG A 175 -2.34 8.39 -7.56
N ASP A 176 -3.15 8.33 -6.50
CA ASP A 176 -4.36 7.50 -6.44
C ASP A 176 -5.36 7.86 -7.56
N THR A 177 -5.52 9.15 -7.88
CA THR A 177 -6.40 9.59 -8.97
C THR A 177 -5.88 9.22 -10.36
N ARG A 178 -4.57 9.38 -10.63
CA ARG A 178 -4.00 9.00 -11.93
C ARG A 178 -4.03 7.49 -12.17
N GLU A 179 -3.75 6.69 -11.14
CA GLU A 179 -3.79 5.23 -11.23
C GLU A 179 -5.25 4.75 -11.47
N SER A 180 -6.24 5.33 -10.77
CA SER A 180 -7.65 5.02 -11.00
C SER A 180 -8.19 5.45 -12.38
N GLU A 181 -7.78 6.61 -12.89
CA GLU A 181 -8.15 7.07 -14.24
C GLU A 181 -7.54 6.19 -15.34
N GLN A 182 -6.27 5.78 -15.19
CA GLN A 182 -5.61 4.88 -16.11
C GLN A 182 -6.25 3.48 -16.09
N ALA A 183 -6.54 2.92 -14.91
CA ALA A 183 -7.23 1.64 -14.78
C ALA A 183 -8.61 1.64 -15.51
N GLY A 184 -9.41 2.70 -15.33
CA GLY A 184 -10.69 2.86 -16.02
C GLY A 184 -10.58 3.02 -17.55
N SER A 185 -9.50 3.66 -18.03
CA SER A 185 -9.22 3.81 -19.47
C SER A 185 -8.79 2.49 -20.13
N VAL A 186 -8.08 1.63 -19.39
CA VAL A 186 -7.65 0.31 -19.86
C VAL A 186 -8.83 -0.67 -19.90
N GLU A 187 -9.72 -0.67 -18.91
CA GLU A 187 -10.99 -1.43 -18.98
C GLU A 187 -11.89 -0.99 -20.15
N GLY A 188 -11.93 0.32 -20.43
CA GLY A 188 -12.65 0.88 -21.58
C GLY A 188 -12.07 0.50 -22.95
N SER A 189 -10.75 0.27 -23.03
CA SER A 189 -10.09 -0.17 -24.27
C SER A 189 -10.12 -1.71 -24.46
N ILE A 190 -10.09 -2.48 -23.37
CA ILE A 190 -10.15 -3.96 -23.41
C ILE A 190 -11.57 -4.47 -23.78
N THR A 191 -12.63 -3.69 -23.57
CA THR A 191 -14.01 -4.12 -23.80
C THR A 191 -14.51 -4.00 -25.25
N ARG A 192 -13.79 -3.33 -26.16
CA ARG A 192 -14.26 -3.13 -27.55
C ARG A 192 -13.35 -3.66 -28.66
N GLU A 193 -12.04 -3.77 -28.49
CA GLU A 193 -11.15 -4.02 -29.65
C GLU A 193 -10.50 -5.40 -29.76
N ASN A 194 -10.57 -6.29 -28.76
CA ASN A 194 -9.85 -7.59 -28.85
C ASN A 194 -10.71 -8.88 -28.80
N MET A 195 -12.02 -8.79 -28.58
CA MET A 195 -12.86 -9.99 -28.49
C MET A 195 -13.17 -10.61 -29.86
N SER A 196 -13.33 -9.78 -30.91
CA SER A 196 -13.68 -10.24 -32.26
C SER A 196 -12.49 -10.82 -33.04
N GLU A 197 -11.28 -10.27 -32.86
CA GLU A 197 -10.07 -10.77 -33.54
C GLU A 197 -9.56 -12.09 -32.96
N HIS A 198 -9.68 -12.31 -31.65
CA HIS A 198 -9.18 -13.53 -31.01
C HIS A 198 -10.09 -14.74 -31.25
N VAL A 199 -11.41 -14.54 -31.32
CA VAL A 199 -12.38 -15.61 -31.65
C VAL A 199 -12.31 -15.99 -33.13
N GLY A 200 -12.07 -15.02 -34.03
CA GLY A 200 -11.91 -15.28 -35.47
C GLY A 200 -10.69 -16.15 -35.81
N ARG A 201 -9.60 -16.03 -35.04
CA ARG A 201 -8.38 -16.84 -35.23
C ARG A 201 -8.48 -18.27 -34.68
N MET A 202 -9.41 -18.57 -33.78
CA MET A 202 -9.62 -19.93 -33.26
C MET A 202 -10.55 -20.80 -34.13
N PHE A 203 -11.43 -20.22 -34.95
CA PHE A 203 -12.48 -20.99 -35.64
C PHE A 203 -12.26 -21.25 -37.15
N LEU A 204 -11.29 -20.62 -37.83
CA LEU A 204 -11.13 -20.74 -39.30
C LEU A 204 -9.71 -21.08 -39.81
N GLY A 205 -8.81 -21.54 -38.95
CA GLY A 205 -7.40 -21.75 -39.30
C GLY A 205 -6.97 -23.21 -39.55
N GLY A 206 -7.70 -23.99 -40.35
CA GLY A 206 -7.36 -25.39 -40.64
C GLY A 206 -7.38 -25.76 -42.13
N MET A 207 -6.20 -26.06 -42.68
CA MET A 207 -5.92 -26.86 -43.89
C MET A 207 -6.29 -26.32 -45.29
N GLY A 208 -5.23 -26.12 -46.10
CA GLY A 208 -5.32 -26.40 -47.54
C GLY A 208 -4.36 -25.63 -48.43
N LYS A 209 -3.17 -26.21 -48.72
CA LYS A 209 -2.63 -26.39 -50.09
C LYS A 209 -1.22 -27.00 -50.06
N ARG A 210 -1.15 -28.30 -50.35
CA ARG A 210 0.02 -28.93 -50.99
C ARG A 210 0.02 -28.53 -52.46
N ARG A 211 1.17 -28.12 -53.01
CA ARG A 211 1.38 -28.12 -54.46
C ARG A 211 2.76 -28.67 -54.79
N LYS A 212 2.75 -29.68 -55.65
CA LYS A 212 3.87 -30.50 -56.14
C LYS A 212 4.80 -29.68 -57.05
N THR A 213 6.10 -29.93 -56.96
CA THR A 213 7.09 -29.65 -58.01
C THR A 213 7.17 -30.85 -58.98
N PRO A 214 7.26 -30.63 -60.31
CA PRO A 214 7.73 -31.66 -61.23
C PRO A 214 9.15 -31.34 -61.75
N ARG A 215 9.98 -32.39 -61.67
CA ARG A 215 11.26 -32.69 -62.34
C ARG A 215 12.38 -31.65 -62.31
#